data_AF-A0A6B3GBH4-F1
#
_entry.id   AF-A0A6B3GBH4-F1
#
_cell.length_a   1.000
_cell.length_b   1.000
_cell.length_c   1.000
_cell.angle_alpha   90.00
_cell.angle_beta   90.00
_cell.angle_gamma   90.00
#
_symmetry.space_group_name_H-M   'P 1'
#
loop_
_entity.id
_entity.type
_entity.pdbx_description
1 polymer ?
#
loop_
_entity_poly.entity_id
_entity_poly.type
_entity_poly.pdbx_seq_one_letter_code
_entity_poly.pdbx_strand_id
1 'polypeptide(L)'
;PKGEYGADEGAEAAARREFTEELGVPVPPGEWIALGEARQRSGKTVTVWALEAELDLASVVPGTFTMEWPRGSGVQQEFPEMDRFAWCTPEQAAERLIAGQRVFVDRLRAQVRGAAASPDA
;
A
#
# COMPACT_ATOMS: atom_id res chain seq x y z
N PRO A 1 1.31 0.57 0.23
CA PRO A 1 2.20 1.48 -0.51
C PRO A 1 1.60 1.82 -1.87
N LYS A 2 1.74 3.08 -2.32
CA LYS A 2 1.28 3.54 -3.63
C LYS A 2 2.03 4.83 -4.01
N GLY A 3 2.38 4.96 -5.28
CA GLY A 3 2.88 6.21 -5.84
C GLY A 3 2.44 6.43 -7.27
N GLU A 4 2.96 7.50 -7.86
CA GLU A 4 2.65 7.91 -9.23
C GLU A 4 3.58 7.20 -10.21
N TYR A 5 3.11 7.02 -11.45
CA TYR A 5 3.88 6.39 -12.51
C TYR A 5 3.72 7.16 -13.82
N GLY A 6 4.80 7.17 -14.61
CA GLY A 6 4.86 7.85 -15.90
C GLY A 6 4.30 7.01 -17.04
N ALA A 7 4.30 7.57 -18.25
CA ALA A 7 3.84 6.86 -19.45
C ALA A 7 4.70 5.63 -19.80
N ASP A 8 5.96 5.62 -19.37
CA ASP A 8 6.94 4.57 -19.68
C ASP A 8 6.95 3.43 -18.64
N GLU A 9 6.17 3.56 -17.56
CA GLU A 9 6.10 2.57 -16.47
C GLU A 9 4.69 1.98 -16.37
N GLY A 10 4.59 0.65 -16.44
CA GLY A 10 3.34 -0.04 -16.21
C GLY A 10 2.92 0.06 -14.74
N ALA A 11 1.62 0.19 -14.48
CA ALA A 11 1.09 0.37 -13.13
C ALA A 11 1.48 -0.74 -12.13
N GLU A 12 1.66 -1.99 -12.59
CA GLU A 12 2.16 -3.08 -11.74
C GLU A 12 3.65 -2.91 -11.41
N ALA A 13 4.48 -2.50 -12.38
CA ALA A 13 5.89 -2.25 -12.16
C ALA A 13 6.08 -1.11 -11.14
N ALA A 14 5.28 -0.05 -11.27
CA ALA A 14 5.22 1.02 -10.29
C ALA A 14 4.81 0.51 -8.90
N ALA A 15 3.74 -0.29 -8.80
CA ALA A 15 3.31 -0.84 -7.52
C ALA A 15 4.41 -1.68 -6.84
N ARG A 16 5.23 -2.42 -7.60
CA ARG A 16 6.39 -3.16 -7.08
C ARG A 16 7.49 -2.23 -6.58
N ARG A 17 7.87 -1.23 -7.39
CA ARG A 17 8.88 -0.23 -7.02
C ARG A 17 8.49 0.50 -5.74
N GLU A 18 7.28 1.03 -5.70
CA GLU A 18 6.72 1.78 -4.56
C GLU A 18 6.62 0.93 -3.30
N PHE A 19 6.32 -0.37 -3.41
CA PHE A 19 6.36 -1.27 -2.26
C PHE A 19 7.75 -1.32 -1.65
N THR A 20 8.78 -1.46 -2.49
CA THR A 20 10.17 -1.53 -2.01
C THR A 20 10.70 -0.19 -1.52
N GLU A 21 10.33 0.92 -2.16
CA GLU A 21 10.72 2.27 -1.72
C GLU A 21 10.07 2.64 -0.37
N GLU A 22 8.77 2.41 -0.20
CA GLU A 22 8.07 2.80 1.03
C GLU A 22 8.33 1.86 2.22
N LEU A 23 8.52 0.56 1.99
CA LEU A 23 8.70 -0.42 3.07
C LEU A 23 10.18 -0.82 3.27
N GLY A 24 11.08 -0.46 2.36
CA GLY A 24 12.51 -0.81 2.43
C GLY A 24 12.81 -2.29 2.22
N VAL A 25 11.83 -3.09 1.76
CA VAL A 25 11.95 -4.54 1.56
C VAL A 25 11.38 -4.96 0.20
N PRO A 26 11.91 -6.03 -0.43
CA PRO A 26 11.37 -6.52 -1.69
C PRO A 26 9.93 -7.01 -1.52
N VAL A 27 9.14 -6.91 -2.59
CA VAL A 27 7.83 -7.58 -2.64
C VAL A 27 8.05 -9.09 -2.42
N PRO A 28 7.32 -9.72 -1.48
CA PRO A 28 7.34 -11.17 -1.32
C PRO A 28 6.98 -11.92 -2.62
N PRO A 29 7.47 -13.15 -2.83
CA PRO A 29 7.01 -13.99 -3.94
C PRO A 29 5.53 -14.35 -3.72
N GLY A 30 4.76 -14.44 -4.81
CA GLY A 30 3.35 -14.81 -4.73
C GLY A 30 2.57 -14.38 -5.97
N GLU A 31 1.33 -14.86 -6.05
CA GLU A 31 0.40 -14.45 -7.09
C GLU A 31 -0.12 -13.03 -6.81
N TRP A 32 -0.07 -12.20 -7.86
CA TRP A 32 -0.61 -10.84 -7.82
C TRP A 32 -2.06 -10.85 -8.29
N ILE A 33 -2.99 -10.56 -7.37
CA ILE A 33 -4.41 -10.51 -7.64
C ILE A 33 -4.79 -9.06 -7.94
N ALA A 34 -5.18 -8.79 -9.19
CA ALA A 34 -5.66 -7.46 -9.56
C ALA A 34 -6.99 -7.15 -8.84
N LEU A 35 -6.99 -6.10 -8.01
CA LEU A 35 -8.21 -5.55 -7.40
C LEU A 35 -8.82 -4.44 -8.28
N GLY A 36 -8.26 -4.23 -9.47
CA GLY A 36 -8.72 -3.29 -10.49
C GLY A 36 -8.47 -1.83 -10.13
N GLU A 37 -9.26 -0.95 -10.74
CA GLU A 37 -9.09 0.50 -10.64
C GLU A 37 -10.26 1.17 -9.92
N ALA A 38 -10.00 2.33 -9.32
CA ALA A 38 -11.02 3.21 -8.78
C ALA A 38 -10.62 4.68 -8.93
N ARG A 39 -11.56 5.50 -9.41
CA ARG A 39 -11.40 6.96 -9.47
C ARG A 39 -11.77 7.57 -8.13
N GLN A 40 -10.87 8.36 -7.56
CA GLN A 40 -11.07 9.10 -6.33
C GLN A 40 -11.75 10.45 -6.58
N ARG A 41 -12.32 11.06 -5.53
CA ARG A 41 -12.95 12.40 -5.63
C ARG A 41 -11.99 13.49 -6.10
N SER A 42 -10.69 13.32 -5.86
CA SER A 42 -9.63 14.20 -6.36
C SER A 42 -9.45 14.14 -7.89
N GLY A 43 -10.11 13.19 -8.56
CA GLY A 43 -9.93 12.93 -10.00
C GLY A 43 -8.83 11.93 -10.31
N LYS A 44 -7.97 11.56 -9.34
CA LYS A 44 -6.93 10.55 -9.50
C LYS A 44 -7.54 9.15 -9.65
N THR A 45 -7.01 8.36 -10.56
CA THR A 45 -7.29 6.92 -10.65
C THR A 45 -6.23 6.17 -9.86
N VAL A 46 -6.65 5.20 -9.05
CA VAL A 46 -5.76 4.29 -8.32
C VAL A 46 -5.99 2.88 -8.82
N THR A 47 -4.92 2.19 -9.15
CA THR A 47 -4.89 0.76 -9.52
C THR A 47 -4.25 -0.01 -8.38
N VAL A 48 -4.85 -1.12 -7.95
CA VAL A 48 -4.39 -1.88 -6.78
C VAL A 48 -4.30 -3.36 -7.09
N TRP A 49 -3.28 -4.00 -6.54
CA TRP A 49 -3.13 -5.45 -6.49
C TRP A 49 -3.08 -5.91 -5.04
N ALA A 50 -3.48 -7.15 -4.81
CA ALA A 50 -3.25 -7.88 -3.57
C ALA A 50 -2.24 -9.00 -3.82
N LEU A 51 -1.51 -9.34 -2.77
CA LEU A 51 -0.62 -10.49 -2.73
C LEU A 51 -0.74 -11.12 -1.34
N GLU A 52 -0.89 -12.43 -1.30
CA GLU A 52 -0.85 -13.20 -0.05
C GLU A 52 0.59 -13.47 0.33
N ALA A 53 1.00 -13.00 1.50
CA ALA A 53 2.32 -13.27 2.05
C ALA A 53 2.36 -13.06 3.57
N GLU A 54 3.25 -13.81 4.20
CA GLU A 54 3.76 -13.49 5.53
C GLU A 54 4.83 -12.41 5.39
N LEU A 55 4.55 -11.21 5.92
CA LEU A 55 5.49 -10.10 5.94
C LEU A 55 5.77 -9.70 7.39
N ASP A 56 7.04 -9.81 7.79
CA ASP A 56 7.50 -9.34 9.09
C ASP A 56 7.60 -7.81 9.09
N LEU A 57 6.67 -7.15 9.78
CA LEU A 57 6.64 -5.69 9.89
C LEU A 57 7.83 -5.14 10.69
N ALA A 58 8.54 -5.95 11.47
CA ALA A 58 9.77 -5.53 12.15
C ALA A 58 10.95 -5.34 11.18
N SER A 59 10.86 -5.92 9.98
CA SER A 59 11.88 -5.77 8.93
C SER A 59 11.69 -4.52 8.05
N VAL A 60 10.58 -3.81 8.22
CA VAL A 60 10.23 -2.64 7.42
C VAL A 60 11.05 -1.43 7.88
N VAL A 61 11.72 -0.78 6.93
CA VAL A 61 12.54 0.41 7.17
C VAL A 61 12.03 1.50 6.22
N PRO A 62 11.12 2.38 6.68
CA PRO A 62 10.62 3.45 5.82
C PRO A 62 11.72 4.45 5.49
N GLY A 63 11.57 5.15 4.38
CA GLY A 63 12.40 6.31 4.04
C GLY A 63 12.33 7.39 5.13
N THR A 64 13.26 8.33 5.06
CA THR A 64 13.32 9.51 5.94
C THR A 64 13.21 10.80 5.14
N PHE A 65 12.69 11.84 5.77
CA PHE A 65 12.74 13.21 5.27
C PHE A 65 13.37 14.14 6.30
N THR A 66 14.01 15.20 5.83
CA THR A 66 14.60 16.24 6.68
C THR A 66 13.70 17.46 6.71
N MET A 67 13.47 18.02 7.90
CA MET A 67 12.83 19.33 8.04
C MET A 67 13.39 20.11 9.23
N GLU A 68 13.18 21.41 9.19
CA GLU A 68 13.53 22.27 10.31
C GLU A 68 12.55 22.05 11.47
N TRP A 69 13.07 21.66 12.63
CA TRP A 69 12.22 21.37 13.78
C TRP A 69 12.92 21.71 15.12
N PRO A 70 12.26 22.46 16.03
CA PRO A 70 10.99 23.16 15.85
C PRO A 70 11.07 24.27 14.79
N ARG A 71 9.93 24.63 14.19
CA ARG A 71 9.86 25.68 13.17
C ARG A 71 10.45 27.01 13.68
N GLY A 72 11.39 27.58 12.92
CA GLY A 72 12.09 28.83 13.23
C GLY A 72 13.36 28.68 14.08
N SER A 73 13.80 27.45 14.35
CA SER A 73 15.02 27.16 15.11
C SER A 73 16.30 27.17 14.27
N GLY A 74 16.20 27.02 12.95
CA GLY A 74 17.33 26.73 12.07
C GLY A 74 17.95 25.33 12.25
N VAL A 75 17.38 24.48 13.12
CA VAL A 75 17.87 23.11 13.36
C VAL A 75 17.18 22.16 12.40
N GLN A 76 17.98 21.50 11.55
CA GLN A 76 17.49 20.43 10.68
C GLN A 76 17.44 19.11 11.44
N GLN A 77 16.31 18.42 11.35
CA GLN A 77 16.11 17.11 11.96
C GLN A 77 15.52 16.14 10.93
N GLU A 78 15.92 14.88 11.05
CA GLU A 78 15.44 13.78 10.22
C GLU A 78 14.27 13.05 10.92
N PHE A 79 13.25 12.71 10.15
CA PHE A 79 12.06 11.99 10.59
C PHE A 79 11.71 10.88 9.59
N PRO A 80 11.11 9.76 10.04
CA PRO A 80 10.62 8.74 9.13
C PRO A 80 9.40 9.27 8.35
N GLU A 81 9.28 8.87 7.08
CA GLU A 81 8.11 9.18 6.25
C GLU A 81 6.84 8.48 6.74
N MET A 82 6.99 7.32 7.37
CA MET A 82 5.91 6.54 7.95
C MET A 82 6.11 6.40 9.45
N ASP A 83 5.05 6.65 10.22
CA ASP A 83 5.08 6.55 11.68
C ASP A 83 4.85 5.11 12.18
N ARG A 84 4.03 4.34 11.47
CA ARG A 84 3.61 3.00 11.90
C ARG A 84 3.17 2.10 10.76
N PHE A 85 3.57 0.84 10.86
CA PHE A 85 3.01 -0.28 10.10
C PHE A 85 2.21 -1.20 11.02
N ALA A 86 1.09 -1.72 10.53
CA ALA A 86 0.27 -2.67 11.27
C ALA A 86 -0.57 -3.52 10.32
N TRP A 87 -0.69 -4.81 10.66
CA TRP A 87 -1.75 -5.64 10.12
C TRP A 87 -3.10 -5.21 10.69
N CYS A 88 -4.12 -5.24 9.84
CA CYS A 88 -5.48 -4.82 10.18
C CYS A 88 -6.46 -5.85 9.64
N THR A 89 -7.55 -6.10 10.38
CA THR A 89 -8.68 -6.80 9.79
C THR A 89 -9.30 -5.92 8.69
N PRO A 90 -10.04 -6.51 7.75
CA PRO A 90 -10.72 -5.74 6.73
C PRO A 90 -11.68 -4.68 7.30
N GLU A 91 -12.27 -4.88 8.49
CA GLU A 91 -13.14 -3.91 9.16
C GLU A 91 -12.33 -2.71 9.65
N GLN A 92 -11.21 -2.97 10.33
CA GLN A 92 -10.31 -1.93 10.81
C GLN A 92 -9.72 -1.10 9.67
N ALA A 93 -9.37 -1.75 8.55
CA ALA A 93 -8.88 -1.07 7.36
C ALA A 93 -9.94 -0.11 6.77
N ALA A 94 -11.21 -0.53 6.70
CA ALA A 94 -12.28 0.29 6.16
C ALA A 94 -12.51 1.58 6.97
N GLU A 95 -12.33 1.54 8.29
CA GLU A 95 -12.44 2.72 9.16
C GLU A 95 -11.28 3.71 8.97
N ARG A 96 -10.06 3.19 8.78
CA ARG A 96 -8.82 3.99 8.68
C ARG A 96 -8.57 4.54 7.28
N LEU A 97 -9.03 3.84 6.25
CA LEU A 97 -8.80 4.25 4.86
C LEU A 97 -9.68 5.45 4.45
N ILE A 98 -9.12 6.27 3.58
CA ILE A 98 -9.88 7.29 2.85
C ILE A 98 -11.01 6.63 2.06
N ALA A 99 -12.16 7.30 2.00
CA ALA A 99 -13.40 6.71 1.46
C ALA A 99 -13.24 6.12 0.05
N GLY A 100 -12.46 6.77 -0.84
CA GLY A 100 -12.24 6.32 -2.21
C GLY A 100 -11.39 5.04 -2.36
N GLN A 101 -10.78 4.55 -1.29
CA GLN A 101 -9.97 3.32 -1.32
C GLN A 101 -10.65 2.11 -0.65
N ARG A 102 -11.74 2.33 0.09
CA ARG A 102 -12.46 1.26 0.80
C ARG A 102 -12.96 0.16 -0.15
N VAL A 103 -13.29 0.54 -1.39
CA VAL A 103 -13.69 -0.39 -2.45
C VAL A 103 -12.68 -1.51 -2.69
N PHE A 104 -11.38 -1.28 -2.48
CA PHE A 104 -10.36 -2.31 -2.67
C PHE A 104 -10.40 -3.36 -1.55
N VAL A 105 -10.75 -2.95 -0.32
CA VAL A 105 -10.98 -3.90 0.79
C VAL A 105 -12.18 -4.79 0.49
N ASP A 106 -13.26 -4.22 -0.05
CA ASP A 106 -14.45 -4.99 -0.44
C ASP A 106 -14.14 -5.98 -1.57
N ARG A 107 -13.39 -5.55 -2.59
CA ARG A 107 -12.93 -6.42 -3.68
C ARG A 107 -12.03 -7.53 -3.17
N LEU A 108 -11.09 -7.23 -2.27
CA LEU A 108 -10.22 -8.24 -1.65
C LEU A 108 -11.04 -9.30 -0.89
N ARG A 109 -12.01 -8.86 -0.06
CA ARG A 109 -12.90 -9.79 0.67
C ARG A 109 -13.65 -10.72 -0.28
N ALA A 110 -14.11 -10.21 -1.42
CA ALA A 110 -14.80 -11.01 -2.42
C ALA A 110 -13.87 -12.06 -3.05
N GLN A 111 -12.61 -11.71 -3.34
CA GLN A 111 -11.61 -12.63 -3.88
C GLN A 111 -11.29 -13.76 -2.90
N VAL A 112 -10.98 -13.44 -1.63
CA VAL A 112 -10.63 -14.44 -0.61
C VAL A 112 -11.79 -15.37 -0.30
N ARG A 113 -13.03 -14.86 -0.27
CA ARG A 113 -14.24 -15.69 -0.08
C ARG A 113 -14.51 -16.60 -1.29
N GLY A 114 -14.24 -16.11 -2.51
CA GLY A 114 -14.37 -16.90 -3.72
C GLY A 114 -13.34 -18.04 -3.79
N ALA A 115 -12.11 -17.78 -3.36
CA ALA A 115 -11.06 -18.80 -3.26
C ALA A 115 -11.40 -19.88 -2.21
N ALA A 116 -11.91 -19.49 -1.03
CA ALA A 116 -12.32 -20.42 0.01
C ALA A 116 -13.57 -21.27 -0.35
N ALA A 117 -14.36 -20.84 -1.33
CA ALA A 117 -15.54 -21.55 -1.82
C ALA A 117 -15.24 -22.52 -2.98
N SER A 118 -13.98 -22.66 -3.39
CA SER A 118 -13.56 -23.68 -4.38
C SER A 118 -12.85 -24.83 -3.67
N PRO A 119 -13.57 -25.82 -3.11
CA PRO A 119 -13.00 -27.16 -2.94
C PRO A 119 -13.01 -27.83 -4.32
N ASP A 120 -11.86 -28.33 -4.76
CA ASP A 120 -11.61 -29.08 -6.00
C ASP A 120 -11.31 -28.26 -7.27
N ALA A 121 -10.01 -28.03 -7.47
CA ALA A 121 -9.31 -28.32 -8.72
C ALA A 121 -8.46 -29.58 -8.51
#